data_AF-A0A3A8HBV4-F1
#
_entry.id   AF-A0A3A8HBV4-F1
#
_cell.length_a   1.000
_cell.length_b   1.000
_cell.length_c   1.000
_cell.angle_alpha   90.00
_cell.angle_beta   90.00
_cell.angle_gamma   90.00
#
_symmetry.space_group_name_H-M   'P 1'
#
loop_
_entity.id
_entity.type
_entity.pdbx_description
1 polymer ?
#
loop_
_entity_poly.entity_id
_entity_poly.type
_entity_poly.pdbx_seq_one_letter_code
_entity_poly.pdbx_strand_id
1 'polypeptide(L)'
;MSCIRFEVPVETVNTSNRREHHMQRHKRSKGQRDATHLLWPGWSGPALLVVRLTRVSPGTLDSGDNLPISMKSIRDEVARQLRLDDASPLVRWVYAQAQGESSVLVELSWGDDALAAAVRAQDALAPPPPPVPPESAAPRAPRERKPKAEKKTTARPLRGLAALATPSFTPGGKKP
;
A
#
# COMPACT_ATOMS: atom_id res chain seq x y z
N MET A 1 -23.23 -13.01 -11.40
CA MET A 1 -22.37 -11.82 -11.57
C MET A 1 -20.94 -12.31 -11.60
N SER A 2 -20.17 -11.97 -12.63
CA SER A 2 -18.77 -12.36 -12.83
C SER A 2 -17.80 -11.20 -12.63
N CYS A 3 -18.33 -10.03 -12.25
CA CYS A 3 -17.55 -8.84 -11.92
C CYS A 3 -18.21 -8.02 -10.79
N ILE A 4 -17.37 -7.33 -10.03
CA ILE A 4 -17.75 -6.37 -8.98
C ILE A 4 -16.92 -5.10 -9.20
N ARG A 5 -17.57 -3.94 -9.10
CA ARG A 5 -16.92 -2.64 -9.26
C ARG A 5 -17.30 -1.75 -8.09
N PHE A 6 -16.31 -1.05 -7.53
CA PHE A 6 -16.54 -0.02 -6.52
C PHE A 6 -15.49 1.08 -6.65
N GLU A 7 -15.86 2.28 -6.24
CA GLU A 7 -15.03 3.47 -6.31
C GLU A 7 -14.54 3.84 -4.91
N VAL A 8 -13.26 4.16 -4.80
CA VAL A 8 -12.61 4.61 -3.58
C VAL A 8 -12.24 6.09 -3.76
N PRO A 9 -12.91 7.04 -3.06
CA PRO A 9 -12.69 8.47 -3.21
C PRO A 9 -11.40 8.87 -2.49
N VAL A 10 -10.27 8.61 -3.12
CA VAL A 10 -8.94 8.82 -2.56
C VAL A 10 -8.05 9.49 -3.59
N GLU A 11 -7.41 10.57 -3.17
CA GLU A 11 -6.34 11.19 -3.96
C GLU A 11 -5.08 10.32 -3.93
N THR A 12 -4.69 9.84 -5.11
CA THR A 12 -3.42 9.12 -5.31
C THR A 12 -2.34 10.10 -5.72
N VAL A 13 -1.40 10.33 -4.81
CA VAL A 13 -0.26 11.23 -5.05
C VAL A 13 0.97 10.40 -5.42
N ASN A 14 1.79 10.91 -6.35
CA ASN A 14 3.08 10.31 -6.66
C ASN A 14 4.01 10.41 -5.43
N THR A 15 4.27 9.28 -4.78
CA THR A 15 5.06 9.20 -3.56
C THR A 15 6.57 9.23 -3.80
N SER A 16 7.02 8.85 -5.00
CA SER A 16 8.44 8.79 -5.35
C SER A 16 9.07 10.20 -5.32
N ASN A 17 8.32 11.21 -5.78
CA ASN A 17 8.85 12.55 -5.95
C ASN A 17 8.78 13.43 -4.68
N ARG A 18 7.94 13.12 -3.68
CA ARG A 18 7.71 14.04 -2.54
C ARG A 18 8.74 13.97 -1.41
N ARG A 19 9.69 13.01 -1.43
CA ARG A 19 10.72 12.81 -0.37
C ARG A 19 10.19 13.04 1.05
N GLU A 20 9.00 12.51 1.33
CA GLU A 20 8.28 12.79 2.57
C GLU A 20 8.81 12.02 3.77
N HIS A 21 8.58 12.56 4.96
CA HIS A 21 8.84 11.88 6.22
C HIS A 21 8.02 10.59 6.32
N HIS A 22 8.64 9.50 6.80
CA HIS A 22 8.03 8.16 6.85
C HIS A 22 6.68 8.12 7.58
N MET A 23 6.49 8.96 8.61
CA MET A 23 5.21 9.08 9.34
C MET A 23 4.08 9.63 8.47
N GLN A 24 4.36 10.60 7.61
CA GLN A 24 3.35 11.18 6.71
C GLN A 24 2.95 10.17 5.63
N ARG A 25 3.93 9.44 5.10
CA ARG A 25 3.70 8.31 4.19
C ARG A 25 2.81 7.25 4.84
N HIS A 26 3.12 6.86 6.08
CA HIS A 26 2.32 5.88 6.82
C HIS A 26 0.89 6.37 7.06
N LYS A 27 0.71 7.63 7.49
CA LYS A 27 -0.62 8.22 7.70
C LYS A 27 -1.46 8.22 6.41
N ARG A 28 -0.85 8.55 5.27
CA ARG A 28 -1.52 8.48 3.97
C ARG A 28 -1.90 7.05 3.62
N SER A 29 -0.94 6.11 3.60
CA SER A 29 -1.20 4.71 3.29
C SER A 29 -2.29 4.13 4.18
N LYS A 30 -2.31 4.48 5.47
CA LYS A 30 -3.38 4.09 6.38
C LYS A 30 -4.74 4.66 5.95
N GLY A 31 -4.83 5.95 5.64
CA GLY A 31 -6.08 6.55 5.15
C GLY A 31 -6.61 5.90 3.87
N GLN A 32 -5.73 5.53 2.94
CA GLN A 32 -6.12 4.82 1.71
C GLN A 32 -6.65 3.41 2.01
N ARG A 33 -6.01 2.70 2.95
CA ARG A 33 -6.44 1.37 3.40
C ARG A 33 -7.78 1.44 4.13
N ASP A 34 -7.94 2.37 5.06
CA ASP A 34 -9.17 2.55 5.83
C ASP A 34 -10.36 2.87 4.90
N ALA A 35 -10.17 3.74 3.90
CA ALA A 35 -11.19 4.04 2.90
C ALA A 35 -11.57 2.81 2.04
N THR A 36 -10.56 2.05 1.59
CA THR A 36 -10.79 0.81 0.82
C THR A 36 -11.51 -0.23 1.66
N HIS A 37 -11.16 -0.35 2.94
CA HIS A 37 -11.81 -1.28 3.87
C HIS A 37 -13.28 -0.92 4.10
N LEU A 38 -13.59 0.37 4.27
CA LEU A 38 -14.96 0.84 4.48
C LEU A 38 -15.88 0.60 3.28
N LEU A 39 -15.33 0.71 2.07
CA LEU A 39 -16.07 0.55 0.82
C LEU A 39 -16.03 -0.88 0.27
N TRP A 40 -15.38 -1.80 0.99
CA TRP A 40 -15.27 -3.18 0.56
C TRP A 40 -16.64 -3.85 0.56
N PRO A 41 -17.06 -4.49 -0.55
CA PRO A 41 -18.40 -5.10 -0.67
C PRO A 41 -18.58 -6.38 0.16
N GLY A 42 -17.65 -6.71 1.07
CA GLY A 42 -17.70 -7.94 1.88
C GLY A 42 -17.48 -9.22 1.07
N TRP A 43 -16.95 -9.11 -0.15
CA TRP A 43 -16.80 -10.24 -1.06
C TRP A 43 -15.53 -11.05 -0.76
N SER A 44 -15.62 -12.36 -0.93
CA SER A 44 -14.48 -13.29 -0.93
C SER A 44 -14.56 -14.15 -2.18
N GLY A 45 -13.50 -14.15 -2.98
CA GLY A 45 -13.54 -14.68 -4.35
C GLY A 45 -13.02 -16.10 -4.55
N PRO A 46 -13.33 -16.71 -5.70
CA PRO A 46 -12.70 -17.94 -6.15
C PRO A 46 -11.22 -17.73 -6.50
N ALA A 47 -10.47 -18.83 -6.59
CA ALA A 47 -9.11 -18.84 -7.12
C ALA A 47 -9.12 -18.40 -8.60
N LEU A 48 -8.14 -17.59 -9.02
CA LEU A 48 -8.03 -16.97 -10.36
C LEU A 48 -8.94 -15.74 -10.55
N LEU A 49 -8.55 -14.64 -9.90
CA LEU A 49 -9.20 -13.34 -10.00
C LEU A 49 -8.32 -12.35 -10.76
N VAL A 50 -8.94 -11.53 -11.60
CA VAL A 50 -8.29 -10.37 -12.20
C VAL A 50 -8.80 -9.11 -11.51
N VAL A 51 -7.87 -8.36 -10.92
CA VAL A 51 -8.13 -7.09 -10.25
C VAL A 51 -7.60 -5.95 -11.11
N ARG A 52 -8.50 -5.11 -11.61
CA ARG A 52 -8.15 -3.88 -12.31
C ARG A 52 -8.28 -2.69 -11.37
N LEU A 53 -7.17 -1.98 -11.19
CA LEU A 53 -7.10 -0.73 -10.43
C LEU A 53 -6.93 0.42 -11.41
N THR A 54 -7.95 1.28 -11.50
CA THR A 54 -7.92 2.45 -12.37
C THR A 54 -7.79 3.70 -11.52
N ARG A 55 -6.69 4.44 -11.69
CA ARG A 55 -6.54 5.77 -11.09
C ARG A 55 -7.27 6.80 -11.93
N VAL A 56 -8.20 7.50 -11.32
CA VAL A 56 -8.89 8.66 -11.89
C VAL A 56 -8.27 9.92 -11.31
N SER A 57 -7.88 10.87 -12.16
CA SER A 57 -7.26 12.12 -11.72
C SER A 57 -7.67 13.28 -12.62
N PRO A 58 -7.88 14.49 -12.06
CA PRO A 58 -8.27 15.66 -12.85
C PRO A 58 -7.08 16.32 -13.54
N GLY A 59 -5.85 15.96 -13.15
CA GLY A 59 -4.61 16.52 -13.69
C GLY A 59 -4.01 15.70 -14.82
N THR A 60 -2.81 16.10 -15.25
CA THR A 60 -2.03 15.35 -16.25
C THR A 60 -1.78 13.93 -15.78
N LEU A 61 -2.17 12.97 -16.61
CA LEU A 61 -1.96 11.54 -16.36
C LEU A 61 -0.45 11.23 -16.34
N ASP A 62 -0.04 10.37 -15.42
CA ASP A 62 1.38 10.02 -15.27
C ASP A 62 1.74 9.02 -16.38
N SER A 63 2.67 9.38 -17.26
CA SER A 63 3.14 8.51 -18.35
C SER A 63 4.18 7.49 -17.90
N GLY A 64 4.65 7.55 -16.64
CA GLY A 64 5.71 6.68 -16.12
C GLY A 64 5.21 5.55 -15.20
N ASP A 65 6.17 4.78 -14.67
CA ASP A 65 5.96 3.58 -13.85
C ASP A 65 5.47 3.85 -12.40
N ASN A 66 5.00 5.06 -12.11
CA ASN A 66 4.57 5.42 -10.74
C ASN A 66 3.16 4.91 -10.41
N LEU A 67 2.44 4.42 -11.42
CA LEU A 67 1.05 3.98 -11.28
C LEU A 67 0.90 2.83 -10.25
N PRO A 68 1.66 1.72 -10.32
CA PRO A 68 1.55 0.65 -9.33
C PRO A 68 2.00 1.10 -7.93
N ILE A 69 3.00 1.97 -7.85
CA ILE A 69 3.54 2.48 -6.58
C ILE A 69 2.48 3.31 -5.84
N SER A 70 1.80 4.20 -6.57
CA SER A 70 0.76 5.08 -6.01
C SER A 70 -0.46 4.31 -5.49
N MET A 71 -0.77 3.15 -6.09
CA MET A 71 -1.92 2.31 -5.74
C MET A 71 -1.55 1.13 -4.83
N LYS A 72 -0.29 1.00 -4.40
CA LYS A 72 0.16 -0.13 -3.56
C LYS A 72 -0.67 -0.27 -2.28
N SER A 73 -0.96 0.82 -1.57
CA SER A 73 -1.73 0.75 -0.33
C SER A 73 -3.13 0.15 -0.53
N ILE A 74 -3.76 0.43 -1.68
CA ILE A 74 -5.09 -0.07 -2.05
C ILE A 74 -4.98 -1.55 -2.46
N ARG A 75 -3.98 -1.90 -3.28
CA ARG A 75 -3.66 -3.29 -3.64
C ARG A 75 -3.45 -4.16 -2.41
N ASP A 76 -2.64 -3.70 -1.46
CA ASP A 76 -2.36 -4.42 -0.21
C ASP A 76 -3.65 -4.68 0.59
N GLU A 77 -4.56 -3.69 0.68
CA GLU A 77 -5.83 -3.88 1.39
C GLU A 77 -6.78 -4.82 0.63
N VAL A 78 -6.87 -4.71 -0.70
CA VAL A 78 -7.66 -5.64 -1.52
C VAL A 78 -7.15 -7.07 -1.35
N ALA A 79 -5.83 -7.29 -1.40
CA ALA A 79 -5.22 -8.59 -1.15
C ALA A 79 -5.53 -9.11 0.27
N ARG A 80 -5.44 -8.22 1.28
CA ARG A 80 -5.80 -8.55 2.67
C ARG A 80 -7.26 -8.97 2.81
N GLN A 81 -8.19 -8.28 2.15
CA GLN A 81 -9.62 -8.61 2.17
C GLN A 81 -9.92 -9.92 1.45
N LEU A 82 -9.22 -10.19 0.35
CA LEU A 82 -9.29 -11.47 -0.36
C LEU A 82 -8.58 -12.61 0.39
N ARG A 83 -7.91 -12.31 1.52
CA ARG A 83 -7.11 -13.25 2.32
C ARG A 83 -6.05 -13.96 1.49
N LEU A 84 -5.48 -13.24 0.53
CA LEU A 84 -4.47 -13.74 -0.39
C LEU A 84 -3.20 -12.88 -0.29
N ASP A 85 -2.06 -13.50 -0.55
CA ASP A 85 -0.81 -12.77 -0.72
C ASP A 85 -0.85 -11.91 -2.00
N ASP A 86 -0.33 -10.68 -1.96
CA ASP A 86 -0.30 -9.78 -3.11
C ASP A 86 0.61 -10.29 -4.24
N ALA A 87 1.54 -11.18 -3.91
CA ALA A 87 2.44 -11.90 -4.80
C ALA A 87 1.86 -13.23 -5.33
N SER A 88 0.65 -13.63 -4.90
CA SER A 88 0.09 -14.91 -5.32
C SER A 88 -0.22 -14.93 -6.82
N PRO A 89 0.14 -16.01 -7.54
CA PRO A 89 -0.21 -16.19 -8.94
C PRO A 89 -1.71 -16.44 -9.15
N LEU A 90 -2.51 -16.49 -8.09
CA LEU A 90 -3.97 -16.61 -8.20
C LEU A 90 -4.65 -15.27 -8.47
N VAL A 91 -3.96 -14.14 -8.31
CA VAL A 91 -4.47 -12.82 -8.64
C VAL A 91 -3.61 -12.15 -9.71
N ARG A 92 -4.26 -11.63 -10.74
CA ARG A 92 -3.61 -10.77 -11.74
C ARG A 92 -3.98 -9.32 -11.47
N TRP A 93 -2.98 -8.47 -11.41
CA TRP A 93 -3.13 -7.03 -11.18
C TRP A 93 -3.00 -6.29 -12.49
N VAL A 94 -4.07 -5.62 -12.91
CA VAL A 94 -4.11 -4.75 -14.09
C VAL A 94 -4.20 -3.30 -13.61
N TYR A 95 -3.37 -2.42 -14.16
CA TYR A 95 -3.39 -1.01 -13.80
C TYR A 95 -3.82 -0.17 -14.99
N ALA A 96 -4.71 0.79 -14.75
CA ALA A 96 -5.18 1.72 -15.76
C ALA A 96 -5.22 3.16 -15.20
N GLN A 97 -5.33 4.13 -16.10
CA GLN A 97 -5.52 5.53 -15.75
C GLN A 97 -6.67 6.11 -16.57
N ALA A 98 -7.44 7.00 -15.94
CA ALA A 98 -8.51 7.76 -16.58
C ALA A 98 -8.48 9.21 -16.08
N GLN A 99 -8.96 10.14 -16.92
CA GLN A 99 -9.20 11.52 -16.49
C GLN A 99 -10.58 11.63 -15.84
N GLY A 100 -10.68 12.41 -14.76
CA GLY A 100 -11.92 12.62 -14.03
C GLY A 100 -11.69 13.15 -12.62
N GLU A 101 -12.68 13.03 -11.75
CA GLU A 101 -12.52 13.39 -10.33
C GLU A 101 -11.49 12.46 -9.65
N SER A 102 -10.75 12.97 -8.65
CA SER A 102 -9.69 12.21 -7.99
C SER A 102 -10.24 11.01 -7.22
N SER A 103 -10.24 9.84 -7.86
CA SER A 103 -10.71 8.59 -7.27
C SER A 103 -9.94 7.37 -7.78
N VAL A 104 -10.15 6.23 -7.14
CA VAL A 104 -9.60 4.95 -7.58
C VAL A 104 -10.75 3.97 -7.79
N LEU A 105 -10.95 3.56 -9.04
CA LEU A 105 -11.92 2.53 -9.38
C LEU A 105 -11.28 1.15 -9.24
N VAL A 106 -11.90 0.30 -8.44
CA VAL A 106 -11.50 -1.09 -8.24
C VAL A 106 -12.51 -1.99 -8.95
N GLU A 107 -12.01 -2.82 -9.84
CA GLU A 107 -12.80 -3.83 -10.54
C GLU A 107 -12.24 -5.22 -10.30
N LEU A 108 -13.08 -6.09 -9.79
CA LEU A 108 -12.81 -7.50 -9.56
C LEU A 108 -13.54 -8.28 -10.64
N SER A 109 -12.84 -9.09 -11.43
CA SER A 109 -13.41 -9.90 -12.50
C SER A 109 -12.93 -11.34 -12.43
N TRP A 110 -13.84 -12.31 -12.61
CA TRP A 110 -13.54 -13.74 -12.51
C TRP A 110 -14.39 -14.56 -13.50
N GLY A 111 -14.05 -15.84 -13.65
CA GLY A 111 -14.76 -16.73 -14.57
C GLY A 111 -14.72 -16.19 -16.01
N ASP A 112 -15.84 -16.26 -16.72
CA ASP A 112 -15.97 -15.87 -18.14
C ASP A 112 -16.13 -14.37 -18.39
N ASP A 113 -15.87 -13.53 -17.38
CA ASP A 113 -15.86 -12.08 -17.60
C ASP A 113 -14.82 -11.71 -18.67
N ALA A 114 -15.15 -10.72 -19.52
CA ALA A 114 -14.30 -10.33 -20.65
C ALA A 114 -12.89 -9.92 -20.22
N LEU A 115 -12.74 -9.24 -19.07
CA LEU A 115 -11.43 -8.85 -18.55
C LEU A 115 -10.64 -10.08 -18.07
N ALA A 116 -11.30 -10.98 -17.34
CA ALA A 116 -10.70 -12.22 -16.88
C ALA A 116 -10.29 -13.14 -18.05
N ALA A 117 -11.13 -13.22 -19.09
CA ALA A 117 -10.85 -13.97 -20.30
C ALA A 117 -9.69 -13.36 -21.11
N ALA A 118 -9.65 -12.03 -21.24
CA ALA A 118 -8.57 -11.35 -21.95
C ALA A 118 -7.20 -11.55 -21.28
N VAL A 119 -7.13 -11.44 -19.95
CA VAL A 119 -5.88 -11.67 -19.21
C VAL A 119 -5.46 -13.15 -19.29
N ARG A 120 -6.42 -14.09 -19.21
CA ARG A 120 -6.12 -15.51 -19.43
C ARG A 120 -5.60 -15.79 -20.84
N ALA A 121 -6.16 -15.12 -21.86
CA ALA A 121 -5.68 -15.24 -23.23
C ALA A 121 -4.28 -14.65 -23.41
N GLN A 122 -3.95 -13.55 -22.72
CA GLN A 122 -2.59 -13.00 -22.71
C GLN A 122 -1.59 -13.96 -22.06
N ASP A 123 -1.94 -14.56 -20.92
CA ASP A 123 -1.12 -15.56 -20.24
C ASP A 123 -0.92 -16.82 -21.11
N ALA A 124 -1.96 -17.25 -21.85
CA ALA A 124 -1.87 -18.39 -22.75
C ALA A 124 -0.98 -18.14 -23.98
N LEU A 125 -0.83 -16.87 -24.39
CA LEU A 125 0.04 -16.46 -25.48
C LEU A 125 1.50 -16.28 -25.03
N ALA A 126 1.74 -16.09 -23.73
CA ALA A 126 3.09 -16.01 -23.20
C ALA A 126 3.79 -17.37 -23.43
N PRO A 127 4.92 -17.42 -24.17
CA PRO A 127 5.66 -18.67 -24.34
C PRO A 127 6.02 -19.21 -22.95
N PRO A 128 6.04 -20.55 -22.76
CA PRO A 128 6.48 -21.12 -21.50
C PRO A 128 7.82 -20.49 -21.14
N PRO A 129 8.01 -20.03 -19.88
CA PRO A 129 9.29 -19.48 -19.48
C PRO A 129 10.36 -20.51 -19.86
N PRO A 130 11.47 -20.09 -20.50
CA PRO A 130 12.57 -21.00 -20.74
C PRO A 130 12.90 -21.70 -19.42
N PRO A 131 13.17 -23.01 -19.41
CA PRO A 131 13.45 -23.73 -18.18
C PRO A 131 14.55 -22.98 -17.45
N VAL A 132 14.18 -22.35 -16.33
CA VAL A 132 15.13 -21.64 -15.50
C VAL A 132 16.10 -22.72 -15.03
N PRO A 133 17.39 -22.69 -15.41
CA PRO A 133 18.34 -23.63 -14.83
C PRO A 133 18.25 -23.48 -13.32
N PRO A 134 18.29 -24.58 -12.53
CA PRO A 134 18.20 -24.48 -11.09
C PRO A 134 19.31 -23.52 -10.65
N GLU A 135 18.89 -22.34 -10.20
CA GLU A 135 19.79 -21.34 -9.67
C GLU A 135 20.44 -22.03 -8.48
N SER A 136 21.70 -22.44 -8.66
CA SER A 136 22.50 -22.97 -7.57
C SER A 136 22.50 -21.85 -6.55
N ALA A 137 21.72 -22.03 -5.48
CA ALA A 137 21.70 -21.13 -4.35
C ALA A 137 23.10 -21.19 -3.73
N ALA A 138 24.02 -20.39 -4.26
CA ALA A 138 25.29 -20.14 -3.62
C ALA A 138 24.91 -19.63 -2.23
N PRO A 139 25.35 -20.29 -1.15
CA PRO A 139 25.03 -19.85 0.19
C PRO A 139 25.47 -18.39 0.29
N ARG A 140 24.51 -17.49 0.52
CA ARG A 140 24.83 -16.09 0.83
C ARG A 140 25.82 -16.13 1.98
N ALA A 141 27.06 -15.69 1.71
CA ALA A 141 28.07 -15.55 2.73
C ALA A 141 27.46 -14.80 3.93
N PRO A 142 27.67 -15.28 5.18
CA PRO A 142 27.21 -14.57 6.35
C PRO A 142 27.72 -13.13 6.27
N ARG A 143 26.82 -12.16 6.17
CA ARG A 143 27.19 -10.76 6.30
C ARG A 143 27.74 -10.58 7.70
N GLU A 144 29.04 -10.31 7.82
CA GLU A 144 29.64 -9.86 9.06
C GLU A 144 28.87 -8.63 9.55
N ARG A 145 28.17 -8.80 10.68
CA ARG A 145 27.54 -7.69 11.37
C ARG A 145 28.68 -6.84 11.93
N LYS A 146 28.93 -5.66 11.36
CA LYS A 146 29.78 -4.66 12.00
C LYS A 146 29.31 -4.49 13.46
N PRO A 147 30.22 -4.52 14.45
CA PRO A 147 29.85 -4.33 15.84
C PRO A 147 29.13 -2.99 15.97
N LYS A 148 27.94 -3.04 16.56
CA LYS A 148 27.13 -1.86 16.87
C LYS A 148 27.94 -1.03 17.85
N ALA A 149 28.38 0.17 17.45
CA ALA A 149 29.06 1.09 18.34
C ALA A 149 28.26 1.22 19.65
N GLU A 150 28.93 1.03 20.78
CA GLU A 150 28.34 1.18 22.10
C GLU A 150 27.71 2.57 22.19
N LYS A 151 26.38 2.61 22.29
CA LYS A 151 25.70 3.84 22.68
C LYS A 151 26.14 4.13 24.11
N LYS A 152 26.92 5.20 24.32
CA LYS A 152 27.09 5.81 25.63
C LYS A 152 25.69 6.10 26.20
N THR A 153 25.26 5.28 27.14
CA THR A 153 24.14 5.58 28.02
C THR A 153 24.58 6.73 28.92
N THR A 154 24.27 7.96 28.53
CA THR A 154 24.25 9.08 29.46
C THR A 154 23.11 8.81 30.44
N ALA A 155 23.46 8.33 31.63
CA ALA A 155 22.52 8.19 32.73
C ALA A 155 21.91 9.58 33.01
N ARG A 156 20.60 9.71 32.81
CA ARG A 156 19.85 10.90 33.22
C ARG A 156 19.78 10.87 34.74
N PRO A 157 20.28 11.87 35.48
CA PRO A 157 20.18 11.87 36.93
C PRO A 157 18.71 11.86 37.33
N LEU A 158 18.34 10.94 38.22
CA LEU A 158 16.99 10.85 38.78
C LEU A 158 16.72 12.14 39.56
N ARG A 159 15.68 12.88 39.15
CA ARG A 159 15.20 14.03 39.92
C ARG A 159 14.55 13.51 41.20
N GLY A 160 15.00 13.99 42.35
CA GLY A 160 14.39 13.67 43.65
C GLY A 160 12.92 14.08 43.70
N LEU A 161 12.12 13.36 44.50
CA LEU A 161 10.66 13.51 44.63
C LEU A 161 10.17 14.94 44.84
N ALA A 162 10.96 15.81 45.47
CA ALA A 162 10.64 17.23 45.67
C ALA A 162 10.49 18.03 44.36
N ALA A 163 11.12 17.60 43.26
CA ALA A 163 11.08 18.27 41.96
C ALA A 163 9.89 17.87 41.08
N LEU A 164 9.01 16.98 41.57
CA LEU A 164 7.77 16.55 40.90
C LEU A 164 6.52 17.25 41.47
N ALA A 165 6.67 18.05 42.53
CA ALA A 165 5.58 18.86 43.07
C ALA A 165 5.31 20.05 42.14
N THR A 166 4.16 20.02 41.45
CA THR A 166 3.69 21.14 40.64
C THR A 166 2.91 22.10 41.55
N PRO A 167 3.24 23.39 41.66
CA PRO A 167 2.37 24.32 42.39
C PRO A 167 1.07 24.51 41.61
N SER A 168 -0.04 24.18 42.27
CA SER A 168 -1.40 24.40 41.81
C SER A 168 -1.73 25.89 41.75
N PHE A 169 -2.00 26.38 40.53
CA PHE A 169 -2.95 27.45 40.17
C PHE A 169 -3.14 28.66 41.11
N THR A 170 -2.89 29.87 40.58
CA THR A 170 -3.60 31.10 40.98
C THR A 170 -4.05 31.89 39.75
N PRO A 171 -5.29 32.42 39.72
CA PRO A 171 -5.86 33.06 38.53
C PRO A 171 -5.48 34.54 38.41
N GLY A 172 -5.17 34.92 37.16
CA GLY A 172 -5.51 36.20 36.51
C GLY A 172 -5.48 37.50 37.32
N GLY A 173 -4.35 38.20 37.29
CA GLY A 173 -4.29 39.65 37.51
C GLY A 173 -4.37 40.41 36.18
N LYS A 174 -5.59 40.79 35.77
CA LYS A 174 -5.86 41.77 34.71
C LYS A 174 -5.78 43.15 35.34
N LYS A 175 -5.01 44.11 34.81
CA LYS A 175 -5.10 45.54 35.19
C LYS A 175 -4.42 46.45 34.13
N PRO A 176 -4.70 47.77 34.19
CA PRO A 176 -5.45 48.55 33.19
C PRO A 176 -4.60 49.20 32.10
#